data_AF-A0A1E4SG87-F1
#
_entry.id   AF-A0A1E4SG87-F1
#
_cell.length_a   1.000
_cell.length_b   1.000
_cell.length_c   1.000
_cell.angle_alpha   90.00
_cell.angle_beta   90.00
_cell.angle_gamma   90.00
#
_symmetry.space_group_name_H-M   'P 1'
#
loop_
_entity.id
_entity.type
_entity.pdbx_description
1 polymer ?
#
loop_
_entity_poly.entity_id
_entity_poly.type
_entity_poly.pdbx_seq_one_letter_code
_entity_poly.pdbx_strand_id
1 'polypeptide(L)' 'MDAVEFPVTLPNQPKVQAVIDHAKWVYVVASLAVGLATNSLPYTLYTFLALVAATIVAVGPNWPWFKSEPSIEWLQVRI' A
#
# COMPACT_ATOMS: atom_id res chain seq x y z
N MET A 1 5.59 29.16 16.88
CA MET A 1 5.65 28.81 15.44
C MET A 1 4.97 27.47 15.32
N ASP A 2 3.65 27.50 15.32
CA ASP A 2 2.86 26.29 15.10
C ASP A 2 2.99 25.95 13.62
N ALA A 3 3.84 24.97 13.31
CA ALA A 3 3.77 24.26 12.06
C ALA A 3 2.41 23.58 12.05
N VAL A 4 1.42 24.24 11.46
CA VAL A 4 0.15 23.62 11.13
C VAL A 4 0.49 22.54 10.11
N GLU A 5 0.79 21.34 10.60
CA GLU A 5 0.85 20.13 9.80
C GLU A 5 -0.57 19.90 9.28
N PHE A 6 -0.88 20.51 8.15
CA PHE A 6 -2.06 20.17 7.39
C PHE A 6 -1.90 18.70 7.01
N PRO A 7 -2.80 17.81 7.44
CA PRO A 7 -2.83 16.49 6.86
C PRO A 7 -3.21 16.70 5.39
N VAL A 8 -2.21 16.71 4.51
CA VAL A 8 -2.42 16.51 3.09
C VAL A 8 -2.83 15.03 2.99
N THR A 9 -4.04 14.71 3.45
CA THR A 9 -4.65 13.40 3.25
C THR A 9 -4.89 13.31 1.76
N LEU A 10 -3.94 12.70 1.06
CA LEU A 10 -4.14 12.33 -0.32
C LEU A 10 -5.42 11.47 -0.35
N PRO A 11 -6.39 11.79 -1.22
CA PRO A 11 -7.58 10.98 -1.33
C PRO A 11 -7.20 9.50 -1.53
N ASN A 12 -7.90 8.60 -0.84
CA ASN A 12 -7.64 7.16 -0.75
C ASN A 12 -6.43 6.68 0.08
N GLN A 13 -5.63 7.56 0.70
CA GLN A 13 -4.53 7.16 1.61
C GLN A 13 -4.97 6.23 2.77
N PRO A 14 -6.14 6.41 3.42
CA PRO A 14 -6.59 5.49 4.47
C PRO A 14 -6.90 4.07 3.95
N LYS A 15 -7.37 3.96 2.70
CA LYS A 15 -7.66 2.65 2.06
C LYS A 15 -6.37 1.93 1.69
N VAL A 16 -5.40 2.66 1.15
CA VAL A 16 -4.04 2.18 0.88
C VAL A 16 -3.40 1.65 2.16
N GLN A 17 -3.50 2.41 3.26
CA GLN A 17 -2.97 2.00 4.55
C GLN A 17 -3.62 0.70 5.06
N ALA A 18 -4.95 0.58 4.96
CA ALA A 18 -5.66 -0.64 5.35
C ALA A 18 -5.22 -1.88 4.53
N VAL A 19 -4.98 -1.71 3.22
CA VAL A 19 -4.46 -2.78 2.36
C VAL A 19 -3.06 -3.20 2.80
N ILE A 20 -2.18 -2.24 3.09
CA ILE A 20 -0.81 -2.52 3.58
C ILE A 20 -0.85 -3.24 4.92
N ASP A 21 -1.71 -2.82 5.85
CA ASP A 21 -1.80 -3.42 7.18
C ASP A 21 -2.34 -4.85 7.12
N HIS A 22 -3.29 -5.13 6.23
CA HIS A 22 -3.75 -6.51 6.00
C HIS A 22 -2.67 -7.36 5.31
N ALA A 23 -1.95 -6.80 4.34
CA ALA A 23 -0.89 -7.50 3.61
C ALA A 23 0.24 -7.99 4.53
N LYS A 24 0.62 -7.21 5.56
CA LYS A 24 1.63 -7.62 6.56
C LYS A 24 1.28 -8.94 7.23
N TRP A 25 0.03 -9.12 7.65
CA TRP A 25 -0.42 -10.37 8.26
C TRP A 25 -0.40 -11.53 7.27
N VAL A 26 -0.82 -11.29 6.03
CA VAL A 26 -0.77 -12.29 4.96
C VAL A 26 0.67 -12.73 4.69
N TYR A 27 1.63 -11.80 4.68
CA TYR A 27 3.04 -12.13 4.45
C TYR A 27 3.59 -13.08 5.50
N VAL A 28 3.31 -12.81 6.77
CA VAL A 28 3.79 -13.62 7.90
C VAL A 28 3.19 -15.02 7.80
N VAL A 29 1.88 -15.12 7.64
CA VAL A 29 1.17 -16.42 7.59
C VAL A 29 1.60 -17.24 6.37
N ALA A 30 1.66 -16.62 5.18
CA ALA A 30 2.03 -17.32 3.96
C ALA A 30 3.50 -17.76 3.95
N SER A 31 4.41 -16.91 4.42
CA SER A 31 5.84 -17.25 4.50
C SER A 31 6.09 -18.37 5.50
N LEU A 32 5.41 -18.37 6.66
CA LEU A 32 5.48 -19.45 7.63
C LEU A 32 4.91 -20.76 7.05
N ALA A 33 3.76 -20.71 6.39
CA ALA A 33 3.14 -21.88 5.78
C ALA A 33 4.05 -22.52 4.72
N VAL A 34 4.65 -21.71 3.83
CA VAL A 34 5.60 -22.21 2.81
C VAL A 34 6.87 -22.74 3.46
N GLY A 35 7.41 -22.05 4.47
CA GLY A 35 8.60 -22.49 5.20
C GLY A 35 8.41 -23.84 5.88
N LEU A 36 7.26 -24.06 6.52
CA LEU A 36 6.92 -25.35 7.15
C LEU A 36 6.67 -26.45 6.11
N ALA A 37 6.02 -26.14 4.99
CA ALA A 37 5.72 -27.12 3.96
C ALA A 37 6.96 -27.56 3.16
N THR A 38 7.89 -26.65 2.91
CA THR A 38 9.07 -26.91 2.05
C THR A 38 10.36 -27.13 2.83
N ASN A 39 10.41 -26.80 4.13
CA ASN A 39 11.62 -26.82 4.96
C ASN A 39 12.83 -26.14 4.31
N SER A 40 12.58 -25.13 3.47
CA SER A 40 13.58 -24.59 2.57
C SER A 40 13.52 -23.07 2.56
N LEU A 41 14.60 -22.47 3.04
CA LEU A 41 14.72 -21.02 3.20
C LEU A 41 14.57 -20.25 1.88
N PRO A 42 15.11 -20.71 0.72
CA PRO A 42 14.90 -20.04 -0.56
C PRO A 42 13.42 -19.90 -0.96
N TYR A 43 12.61 -20.94 -0.77
CA TYR A 43 11.18 -20.90 -1.17
C TYR A 43 10.37 -19.94 -0.29
N THR A 44 10.67 -19.87 1.01
CA THR A 44 10.11 -18.85 1.91
C THR A 44 10.46 -17.44 1.41
N LEU A 45 11.70 -17.23 1.00
CA LEU A 45 12.18 -15.93 0.54
C LEU A 45 11.53 -15.51 -0.79
N TYR A 46 11.41 -16.43 -1.74
CA TYR A 46 10.68 -16.17 -3.00
C TYR A 46 9.21 -15.88 -2.77
N THR A 47 8.56 -16.59 -1.85
CA THR A 47 7.16 -16.35 -1.50
C THR A 47 6.98 -14.96 -0.90
N PHE A 48 7.85 -14.56 0.02
CA PHE A 48 7.83 -13.23 0.61
C PHE A 48 8.02 -12.14 -0.46
N LEU A 49 9.01 -12.28 -1.33
CA LEU A 49 9.27 -11.32 -2.41
C LEU A 49 8.10 -11.22 -3.41
N ALA A 50 7.47 -12.34 -3.75
CA ALA A 50 6.30 -12.36 -4.62
C ALA A 50 5.12 -11.59 -4.01
N LEU A 51 4.89 -11.75 -2.70
CA LEU A 51 3.83 -11.05 -1.99
C LEU A 51 4.11 -9.54 -1.87
N VAL A 52 5.36 -9.14 -1.65
CA VAL A 52 5.77 -7.73 -1.68
C VAL A 52 5.54 -7.13 -3.06
N ALA A 53 5.96 -7.82 -4.13
CA ALA A 53 5.73 -7.35 -5.50
C ALA A 53 4.22 -7.22 -5.81
N ALA A 54 3.41 -8.19 -5.40
CA ALA A 54 1.96 -8.14 -5.57
C ALA A 54 1.33 -6.94 -4.85
N THR A 55 1.79 -6.61 -3.65
CA THR A 55 1.32 -5.43 -2.93
C THR A 55 1.78 -4.14 -3.58
N ILE A 56 3.03 -4.05 -4.06
CA ILE A 56 3.48 -2.87 -4.83
C ILE A 56 2.61 -2.65 -6.07
N VAL A 57 2.18 -3.72 -6.74
CA VAL A 57 1.25 -3.62 -7.88
C VAL A 57 -0.15 -3.20 -7.41
N ALA A 58 -0.64 -3.73 -6.29
CA ALA A 58 -1.97 -3.45 -5.78
C ALA A 58 -2.15 -2.03 -5.22
N VAL A 59 -1.12 -1.50 -4.55
CA VAL A 59 -1.14 -0.18 -3.91
C VAL A 59 -0.32 0.87 -4.66
N GLY A 60 0.38 0.44 -5.71
CA GLY A 60 1.09 1.31 -6.62
C GLY A 60 0.15 2.29 -7.32
N PRO A 61 0.73 3.33 -7.93
CA PRO A 61 -0.06 4.39 -8.54
C PRO A 61 -0.85 3.82 -9.73
N ASN A 62 -2.16 3.72 -9.55
CA ASN A 62 -3.11 3.23 -10.54
C ASN A 62 -3.37 4.32 -11.60
N TRP A 63 -2.35 4.63 -12.41
CA TRP A 63 -2.39 5.65 -13.47
C TRP A 63 -3.64 5.58 -14.39
N PRO A 64 -4.19 4.41 -14.78
CA PRO A 64 -5.40 4.35 -15.61
C PRO A 64 -6.73 4.49 -14.84
N TRP A 65 -6.73 4.33 -13.51
CA TRP A 65 -7.93 4.45 -12.66
C TRP A 65 -7.85 5.61 -11.67
N PHE A 66 -6.89 6.51 -11.86
CA PHE A 66 -6.82 7.79 -11.16
C PHE A 66 -8.05 8.60 -11.56
N LYS A 67 -9.16 8.42 -10.82
CA LYS A 67 -10.25 9.38 -10.86
C LYS A 67 -9.67 10.68 -10.34
N SER A 68 -9.65 11.70 -11.19
CA SER A 68 -9.48 13.08 -10.76
C SER A 68 -10.67 13.41 -9.85
N GLU A 69 -10.56 13.07 -8.57
CA GLU A 69 -11.48 13.58 -7.56
C GLU A 69 -11.36 15.11 -7.57
N PRO A 70 -12.47 15.84 -7.38
CA PRO A 70 -12.47 17.29 -7.54
C PRO A 70 -11.39 17.89 -6.65
N SER A 71 -10.57 18.74 -7.25
CA SER A 71 -9.55 19.53 -6.55
C SER A 71 -10.19 20.16 -5.32
N ILE A 72 -9.55 19.99 -4.16
CA ILE A 72 -10.05 20.52 -2.90
C ILE A 72 -10.40 22.01 -3.11
N GLU A 73 -11.65 22.41 -2.87
CA GLU A 73 -12.21 23.70 -3.33
C GLU A 73 -11.42 24.94 -2.87
N TRP A 74 -10.70 24.84 -1.74
CA TRP A 74 -9.87 25.95 -1.25
C TRP A 74 -8.59 26.18 -2.08
N LEU A 75 -8.22 25.25 -2.97
CA LEU A 75 -7.14 25.38 -3.95
C LEU A 75 -7.63 25.93 -5.31
N GLN A 76 -8.86 26.45 -5.38
CA GLN A 76 -9.25 27.33 -6.48
C GLN A 76 -8.51 28.65 -6.31
N VAL A 77 -7.28 28.72 -6.83
CA VAL A 77 -6.61 29.99 -7.09
C VAL A 77 -7.56 30.78 -7.98
N ARG A 78 -8.24 31.79 -7.41
CA ARG A 78 -8.98 32.77 -8.21
C ARG A 78 -7.96 33.44 -9.13
N ILE A 79 -8.03 33.10 -10.40
CA ILE A 79 -7.47 33.91 -11.48
C ILE A 79 -8.38 35.14 -11.63
#